data_AF-A0A944QW25-F1
#
_entry.id   AF-A0A944QW25-F1
#
_cell.length_a   1.000
_cell.length_b   1.000
_cell.length_c   1.000
_cell.angle_alpha   90.00
_cell.angle_beta   90.00
_cell.angle_gamma   90.00
#
_symmetry.space_group_name_H-M   'P 1'
#
loop_
_entity.id
_entity.type
_entity.pdbx_description
1 polymer ?
#
loop_
_entity_poly.entity_id
_entity_poly.type
_entity_poly.pdbx_seq_one_letter_code
_entity_poly.pdbx_strand_id
1 'polypeptide(L)'
;MQSRIIGALFILFSGTLQAAGEHVACQQPNAYEDYNVDTLLSIANSCQDVEVANLFFNRANHIRRVEKYIDFEQSLHRLRVGENIAYIDSYRIHIGLAEALFNKGLSPRATRTLSQLNRIYERSAEIAELRFRGYDLIADRLERRLRQAPRVQGG
;
A
#
# COMPACT_ATOMS: atom_id res chain seq x y z
N MET A 1 52.11 31.70 36.22
CA MET A 1 51.44 32.42 35.11
C MET A 1 51.64 31.62 33.82
N GLN A 2 50.53 31.36 33.10
CA GLN A 2 50.43 30.91 31.69
C GLN A 2 51.08 29.55 31.34
N SER A 3 50.38 28.40 31.30
CA SER A 3 49.25 28.01 30.44
C SER A 3 49.54 28.19 28.95
N ARG A 4 49.84 27.09 28.24
CA ARG A 4 49.37 26.85 26.86
C ARG A 4 49.08 25.38 26.62
N ILE A 5 47.83 25.18 26.24
CA ILE A 5 47.03 23.98 26.08
C ILE A 5 46.81 23.80 24.56
N ILE A 6 46.70 22.54 24.13
CA ILE A 6 45.97 22.02 22.95
C ILE A 6 46.57 22.21 21.54
N GLY A 7 46.61 21.09 20.81
CA GLY A 7 46.65 21.10 19.35
C GLY A 7 46.67 19.74 18.64
N ALA A 8 46.32 18.62 19.29
CA ALA A 8 46.14 17.35 18.58
C ALA A 8 44.71 17.29 18.01
N LEU A 9 44.55 17.72 16.76
CA LEU A 9 43.32 17.64 16.00
C LEU A 9 43.08 16.17 15.59
N PHE A 10 42.47 15.38 16.47
CA PHE A 10 41.88 14.10 16.12
C PHE A 10 40.52 14.37 15.47
N ILE A 11 40.49 14.41 14.14
CA ILE A 11 39.24 14.40 13.38
C ILE A 11 38.70 12.97 13.46
N LEU A 12 37.92 12.70 14.52
CA LEU A 12 37.01 11.57 14.55
C LEU A 12 35.88 11.87 13.55
N PHE A 13 36.09 11.47 12.30
CA PHE A 13 34.99 11.20 11.37
C PHE A 13 34.22 10.01 11.93
N SER A 14 33.39 10.27 12.93
CA SER A 14 32.29 9.40 13.31
C SER A 14 31.29 9.44 12.16
N GLY A 15 31.55 8.64 11.13
CA GLY A 15 30.53 8.21 10.20
C GLY A 15 29.53 7.37 10.98
N THR A 16 28.63 8.03 11.72
CA THR A 16 27.39 7.40 12.12
C THR A 16 26.64 7.14 10.82
N LEU A 17 26.79 5.93 10.30
CA LEU A 17 25.73 5.30 9.53
C LEU A 17 24.48 5.45 10.39
N GLN A 18 23.71 6.51 10.14
CA GLN A 18 22.34 6.60 10.61
C GLN A 18 21.66 5.39 9.97
N ALA A 19 21.53 4.33 10.75
CA ALA A 19 20.47 3.37 10.53
C ALA A 19 19.21 4.23 10.53
N ALA A 20 18.74 4.59 9.34
CA ALA A 20 17.50 5.33 9.18
C ALA A 20 16.45 4.47 9.88
N GLY A 21 16.02 4.90 11.06
CA GLY A 21 15.08 4.16 11.86
C GLY A 21 13.79 3.95 11.08
N GLU A 22 13.05 2.89 11.40
CA GLU A 22 11.72 2.68 10.83
C GLU A 22 10.86 3.93 11.01
N HIS A 23 10.04 4.26 10.01
CA HIS A 23 9.05 5.30 10.17
C HIS A 23 8.04 4.91 11.27
N VAL A 24 7.57 5.88 12.06
CA VAL A 24 6.66 5.63 13.20
C VAL A 24 5.38 4.90 12.79
N ALA A 25 4.89 5.15 11.58
CA ALA A 25 3.72 4.48 11.01
C ALA A 25 3.90 2.96 10.83
N CYS A 26 5.14 2.45 10.76
CA CYS A 26 5.39 1.00 10.75
C CYS A 26 4.91 0.33 12.05
N GLN A 27 4.81 1.07 13.15
CA GLN A 27 4.28 0.57 14.43
C GLN A 27 2.77 0.78 14.56
N GLN A 28 2.17 1.60 13.70
CA GLN A 28 0.76 1.98 13.70
C GLN A 28 0.17 1.85 12.29
N PRO A 29 0.02 0.62 11.76
CA PRO A 29 -0.43 0.38 10.39
C PRO A 29 -1.87 0.83 10.11
N ASN A 30 -2.63 1.28 11.11
CA ASN A 30 -3.94 1.89 10.95
C ASN A 30 -3.91 3.43 10.82
N ALA A 31 -2.82 4.09 11.21
CA ALA A 31 -2.72 5.55 11.25
C ALA A 31 -2.07 6.11 9.97
N TYR A 32 -2.82 6.09 8.87
CA TYR A 32 -2.33 6.49 7.55
C TYR A 32 -3.28 7.38 6.75
N GLU A 33 -4.41 7.78 7.35
CA GLU A 33 -5.34 8.73 6.73
C GLU A 33 -4.56 9.99 6.30
N ASP A 34 -4.89 10.51 5.12
CA ASP A 34 -4.28 11.69 4.47
C ASP A 34 -2.85 11.53 3.92
N TYR A 35 -2.22 10.36 4.02
CA TYR A 35 -0.91 10.15 3.37
C TYR A 35 -1.04 10.03 1.85
N ASN A 36 -0.22 10.81 1.15
CA ASN A 36 -0.08 10.70 -0.30
C ASN A 36 0.78 9.48 -0.71
N VAL A 37 0.80 9.19 -2.01
CA VAL A 37 1.50 8.04 -2.60
C VAL A 37 2.97 8.01 -2.21
N ASP A 38 3.70 9.13 -2.30
CA ASP A 38 5.14 9.17 -2.05
C ASP A 38 5.47 8.93 -0.57
N THR A 39 4.67 9.51 0.34
CA THR A 39 4.78 9.25 1.77
C THR A 39 4.56 7.78 2.09
N LEU A 40 3.51 7.16 1.53
CA LEU A 40 3.22 5.75 1.75
C LEU A 40 4.35 4.84 1.24
N LEU A 41 4.93 5.13 0.08
CA LEU A 41 6.08 4.40 -0.44
C LEU A 41 7.33 4.59 0.41
N SER A 42 7.57 5.81 0.90
CA SER A 42 8.68 6.09 1.83
C SER A 42 8.53 5.31 3.13
N ILE A 43 7.31 5.22 3.68
CA ILE A 43 7.02 4.42 4.88
C ILE A 43 7.30 2.95 4.58
N ALA A 44 6.75 2.41 3.49
CA ALA A 44 6.93 1.02 3.09
C ALA A 44 8.42 0.64 3.00
N ASN A 45 9.25 1.49 2.39
CA ASN A 45 10.69 1.27 2.27
C ASN A 45 11.45 1.30 3.60
N SER A 46 10.87 1.90 4.64
CA SER A 46 11.49 2.00 5.97
C SER A 46 11.10 0.88 6.93
N CYS A 47 9.99 0.18 6.68
CA CYS A 47 9.49 -0.86 7.58
C CYS A 47 10.30 -2.16 7.44
N GLN A 48 10.70 -2.75 8.55
CA GLN A 48 11.42 -4.04 8.60
C GLN A 48 10.45 -5.23 8.52
N ASP A 49 9.23 -5.08 9.07
CA ASP A 49 8.18 -6.10 8.89
C ASP A 49 7.63 -6.05 7.46
N VAL A 50 7.81 -7.14 6.73
CA VAL A 50 7.44 -7.26 5.31
C VAL A 50 5.94 -7.11 5.09
N GLU A 51 5.09 -7.59 6.00
CA GLU A 51 3.64 -7.50 5.83
C GLU A 51 3.14 -6.07 6.05
N VAL A 52 3.76 -5.35 6.99
CA VAL A 52 3.51 -3.91 7.18
C VAL A 52 4.01 -3.11 5.98
N ALA A 53 5.23 -3.38 5.50
CA ALA A 53 5.79 -2.72 4.31
C ALA A 53 4.87 -2.92 3.09
N ASN A 54 4.44 -4.16 2.84
CA ASN A 54 3.53 -4.51 1.75
C ASN A 54 2.19 -3.78 1.88
N LEU A 55 1.66 -3.59 3.09
CA LEU A 55 0.40 -2.89 3.29
C LEU A 55 0.49 -1.42 2.87
N PHE A 56 1.54 -0.72 3.28
CA PHE A 56 1.76 0.67 2.87
C PHE A 56 2.02 0.79 1.36
N PHE A 57 2.78 -0.15 0.78
CA PHE A 57 2.99 -0.22 -0.67
C PHE A 57 1.68 -0.45 -1.44
N ASN A 58 0.83 -1.35 -0.96
CA ASN A 58 -0.46 -1.67 -1.57
C ASN A 58 -1.44 -0.49 -1.50
N ARG A 59 -1.46 0.26 -0.38
CA ARG A 59 -2.24 1.50 -0.25
C ARG A 59 -1.77 2.57 -1.23
N ALA A 60 -0.46 2.76 -1.38
CA ALA A 60 0.09 3.70 -2.35
C ALA A 60 -0.33 3.34 -3.79
N ASN A 61 -0.23 2.06 -4.15
CA ASN A 61 -0.64 1.58 -5.47
C ASN A 61 -2.14 1.65 -5.70
N HIS A 62 -2.95 1.48 -4.65
CA HIS A 62 -4.40 1.66 -4.75
C HIS A 62 -4.75 3.09 -5.14
N ILE A 63 -4.18 4.09 -4.45
CA ILE A 63 -4.39 5.51 -4.76
C ILE A 63 -3.98 5.80 -6.21
N ARG A 64 -2.76 5.42 -6.60
CA ARG A 64 -2.25 5.62 -7.97
C ARG A 64 -3.14 4.99 -9.04
N ARG A 65 -3.71 3.80 -8.78
CA ARG A 65 -4.62 3.13 -9.72
C ARG A 65 -5.95 3.86 -9.83
N VAL A 66 -6.51 4.28 -8.71
CA VAL A 66 -7.77 5.04 -8.69
C VAL A 66 -7.60 6.35 -9.47
N GLU A 67 -6.50 7.09 -9.23
CA GLU A 67 -6.16 8.30 -9.99
C GLU A 67 -6.04 8.00 -11.49
N LYS A 68 -5.26 6.99 -11.88
CA LYS A 68 -5.14 6.53 -13.28
C LYS A 68 -6.51 6.30 -13.93
N TYR A 69 -7.41 5.62 -13.22
CA TYR A 69 -8.70 5.26 -13.79
C TYR A 69 -9.64 6.47 -13.90
N ILE A 70 -9.62 7.37 -12.92
CA ILE A 70 -10.37 8.64 -12.95
C ILE A 70 -9.87 9.53 -14.10
N ASP A 71 -8.55 9.65 -14.28
CA ASP A 71 -7.96 10.45 -15.37
C ASP A 71 -8.37 9.91 -16.75
N PHE A 72 -8.44 8.58 -16.88
CA PHE A 72 -8.92 7.93 -18.08
C PHE A 72 -10.41 8.22 -18.35
N GLU A 73 -11.27 8.07 -17.33
CA GLU A 73 -12.70 8.40 -17.41
C GLU A 73 -12.92 9.85 -17.85
N GLN A 74 -12.23 10.80 -17.23
CA GLN A 74 -12.32 12.22 -17.59
C GLN A 74 -11.89 12.45 -19.04
N SER A 75 -10.89 11.73 -19.52
CA SER A 75 -10.41 11.82 -20.90
C SER A 75 -11.46 11.28 -21.89
N LEU A 76 -12.14 10.17 -21.58
CA LEU A 76 -13.23 9.63 -22.39
C LEU A 76 -14.45 10.56 -22.44
N HIS A 77 -14.82 11.16 -21.29
CA HIS A 77 -15.92 12.13 -21.24
C HIS A 77 -15.67 13.34 -22.15
N ARG A 78 -14.42 13.85 -22.21
CA ARG A 78 -14.05 14.92 -23.15
C ARG A 78 -14.24 14.52 -24.61
N LEU A 79 -14.10 13.23 -24.92
CA LEU A 79 -14.31 12.65 -26.24
C LEU A 79 -15.77 12.25 -26.52
N ARG A 80 -16.70 12.49 -25.57
CA ARG A 80 -18.12 12.07 -25.62
C ARG A 80 -18.30 10.56 -25.80
N VAL A 81 -17.32 9.76 -25.40
CA VAL A 81 -17.42 8.31 -25.35
C VAL A 81 -17.96 7.95 -23.97
N GLY A 82 -19.19 7.42 -23.91
CA GLY A 82 -19.78 6.96 -22.67
C GLY A 82 -19.37 5.52 -22.39
N GLU A 83 -18.33 5.32 -21.59
CA GLU A 83 -18.06 4.02 -20.97
C GLU A 83 -18.72 3.95 -19.59
N ASN A 84 -19.22 2.77 -19.24
CA ASN A 84 -19.70 2.49 -17.90
C ASN A 84 -18.53 2.01 -17.04
N ILE A 85 -18.03 2.89 -16.18
CA ILE A 85 -16.82 2.66 -15.39
C ILE A 85 -17.15 2.30 -13.93
N ALA A 86 -18.35 1.73 -13.70
CA ALA A 86 -18.81 1.27 -12.38
C ALA A 86 -17.86 0.29 -11.68
N TYR A 87 -16.96 -0.36 -12.41
CA TYR A 87 -15.95 -1.24 -11.81
C TYR A 87 -14.89 -0.47 -10.99
N ILE A 88 -14.59 0.80 -11.30
CA ILE A 88 -13.69 1.62 -10.47
C ILE A 88 -14.30 1.79 -9.08
N ASP A 89 -15.57 2.19 -9.02
CA ASP A 89 -16.26 2.40 -7.75
C ASP A 89 -16.38 1.09 -6.98
N SER A 90 -16.71 -0.01 -7.67
CA SER A 90 -16.69 -1.34 -7.04
C SER A 90 -15.32 -1.68 -6.44
N TYR A 91 -14.22 -1.37 -7.14
CA TYR A 91 -12.86 -1.59 -6.64
C TYR A 91 -12.56 -0.74 -5.40
N ARG A 92 -12.87 0.56 -5.44
CA ARG A 92 -12.68 1.50 -4.32
C ARG A 92 -13.48 1.08 -3.08
N ILE A 93 -14.77 0.79 -3.27
CA ILE A 93 -15.68 0.36 -2.19
C ILE A 93 -15.20 -0.94 -1.57
N HIS A 94 -14.78 -1.91 -2.38
CA HIS A 94 -14.30 -3.19 -1.86
C HIS A 94 -13.07 -3.05 -0.98
N ILE A 95 -12.07 -2.27 -1.42
CA ILE A 95 -10.87 -1.99 -0.62
C ILE A 95 -11.22 -1.22 0.65
N GLY A 96 -12.05 -0.17 0.56
CA GLY A 96 -12.47 0.61 1.73
C GLY A 96 -13.21 -0.22 2.78
N LEU A 97 -14.09 -1.14 2.34
CA LEU A 97 -14.76 -2.08 3.23
C LEU A 97 -13.78 -3.06 3.88
N ALA A 98 -12.81 -3.58 3.12
CA ALA A 98 -11.79 -4.47 3.66
C ALA A 98 -10.95 -3.76 4.73
N GLU A 99 -10.43 -2.57 4.44
CA GLU A 99 -9.70 -1.73 5.40
C GLU A 99 -10.53 -1.49 6.67
N ALA A 100 -11.80 -1.09 6.54
CA ALA A 100 -12.68 -0.86 7.68
C ALA A 100 -12.90 -2.12 8.54
N LEU A 101 -13.07 -3.29 7.91
CA LEU A 101 -13.23 -4.56 8.61
C LEU A 101 -11.98 -4.99 9.39
N PHE A 102 -10.79 -4.76 8.82
CA PHE A 102 -9.54 -5.18 9.43
C PHE A 102 -8.93 -4.15 10.38
N ASN A 103 -9.34 -2.88 10.30
CA ASN A 103 -8.74 -1.73 10.99
C ASN A 103 -8.41 -1.97 12.47
N LYS A 104 -9.36 -2.50 13.25
CA LYS A 104 -9.19 -2.73 14.70
C LYS A 104 -8.16 -3.82 15.03
N GLY A 105 -7.86 -4.71 14.10
CA GLY A 105 -6.92 -5.82 14.26
C GLY A 105 -5.55 -5.57 13.63
N LEU A 106 -5.32 -4.38 13.05
CA LEU A 106 -4.06 -4.04 12.41
C LEU A 106 -3.02 -3.66 13.49
N SER A 107 -1.99 -4.49 13.58
CA SER A 107 -0.82 -4.31 14.43
C SER A 107 0.37 -4.95 13.71
N PRO A 108 1.61 -4.49 13.91
CA PRO A 108 2.79 -5.10 13.28
C PRO A 108 2.91 -6.60 13.55
N ARG A 109 2.43 -7.07 14.72
CA ARG A 109 2.46 -8.50 15.09
C ARG A 109 1.29 -9.31 14.53
N ALA A 110 0.30 -8.67 13.90
CA ALA A 110 -0.89 -9.32 13.37
C ALA A 110 -0.66 -9.86 11.95
N THR A 111 0.41 -10.63 11.75
CA THR A 111 0.90 -11.09 10.43
C THR A 111 -0.20 -11.75 9.59
N ARG A 112 -1.08 -12.58 10.21
CA ARG A 112 -2.19 -13.22 9.48
C ARG A 112 -3.21 -12.20 8.96
N THR A 113 -3.54 -11.19 9.76
CA THR A 113 -4.47 -10.13 9.40
C THR A 113 -3.89 -9.25 8.29
N LEU A 114 -2.64 -8.81 8.45
CA LEU A 114 -1.92 -8.02 7.44
C LEU A 114 -1.83 -8.78 6.11
N SER A 115 -1.41 -10.05 6.15
CA SER A 115 -1.31 -10.91 4.97
C SER A 115 -2.65 -11.15 4.28
N GLN A 116 -3.76 -11.21 5.03
CA GLN A 116 -5.09 -11.31 4.44
C GLN A 116 -5.48 -10.01 3.72
N LEU A 117 -5.25 -8.86 4.35
CA LEU A 117 -5.55 -7.56 3.76
C LEU A 117 -4.67 -7.29 2.52
N ASN A 118 -3.38 -7.58 2.57
CA ASN A 118 -2.46 -7.49 1.43
C ASN A 118 -2.95 -8.32 0.24
N ARG A 119 -3.38 -9.57 0.48
CA ARG A 119 -3.94 -10.41 -0.58
C ARG A 119 -5.23 -9.88 -1.16
N ILE A 120 -6.06 -9.20 -0.37
CA ILE A 120 -7.26 -8.52 -0.88
C ILE A 120 -6.83 -7.40 -1.83
N TYR A 121 -5.90 -6.54 -1.43
CA TYR A 121 -5.35 -5.50 -2.29
C TYR A 121 -4.84 -6.04 -3.63
N GLU A 122 -3.99 -7.06 -3.60
CA GLU A 122 -3.38 -7.66 -4.78
C GLU A 122 -4.44 -8.22 -5.75
N ARG A 123 -5.34 -9.06 -5.24
CA ARG A 123 -6.38 -9.71 -6.04
C ARG A 123 -7.36 -8.71 -6.63
N SER A 124 -7.79 -7.75 -5.83
CA SER A 124 -8.71 -6.71 -6.29
C SER A 124 -8.04 -5.80 -7.32
N ALA A 125 -6.75 -5.48 -7.15
CA ALA A 125 -5.99 -4.72 -8.13
C ALA A 125 -5.83 -5.48 -9.46
N GLU A 126 -5.57 -6.78 -9.42
CA GLU A 126 -5.48 -7.63 -10.61
C GLU A 126 -6.81 -7.65 -11.38
N ILE A 127 -7.93 -7.90 -10.69
CA ILE A 127 -9.27 -7.88 -11.30
C ILE A 127 -9.58 -6.51 -11.90
N ALA A 128 -9.31 -5.42 -11.16
CA ALA A 128 -9.57 -4.07 -11.63
C ALA A 128 -8.74 -3.72 -12.86
N GLU A 129 -7.47 -4.11 -12.92
CA GLU A 129 -6.60 -3.87 -14.08
C GLU A 129 -7.05 -4.69 -15.30
N LEU A 130 -7.52 -5.93 -15.11
CA LEU A 130 -8.10 -6.73 -16.20
C LEU A 130 -9.33 -6.05 -16.79
N ARG A 131 -10.26 -5.57 -15.94
CA ARG A 131 -11.46 -4.84 -16.38
C ARG A 131 -11.08 -3.53 -17.08
N PHE A 132 -10.13 -2.77 -16.52
CA PHE A 132 -9.62 -1.55 -17.14
C PHE A 132 -9.05 -1.77 -18.55
N ARG A 133 -8.45 -2.95 -18.80
CA ARG A 133 -7.93 -3.33 -20.12
C ARG A 133 -8.98 -3.94 -21.05
N GLY A 134 -10.24 -4.05 -20.63
CA GLY A 134 -11.33 -4.66 -21.40
C GLY A 134 -11.36 -6.20 -21.38
N TYR A 135 -10.65 -6.85 -20.45
CA TYR A 135 -10.61 -8.30 -20.31
C TYR A 135 -11.67 -8.85 -19.32
N ASP A 136 -12.92 -8.42 -19.47
CA ASP A 136 -13.99 -8.71 -18.49
C ASP A 136 -14.22 -10.21 -18.26
N LEU A 137 -14.23 -11.03 -19.32
CA LEU A 137 -14.42 -12.48 -19.19
C LEU A 137 -13.31 -13.16 -18.37
N ILE A 138 -12.07 -12.63 -18.46
CA ILE A 138 -10.94 -13.13 -17.69
C ILE A 138 -11.08 -12.68 -16.24
N ALA A 139 -11.42 -11.40 -16.02
CA ALA A 139 -11.68 -10.84 -14.70
C ALA A 139 -12.78 -11.61 -13.96
N ASP A 140 -13.91 -11.88 -14.61
CA ASP A 140 -15.03 -12.64 -14.05
C ASP A 140 -14.65 -14.08 -13.69
N ARG A 141 -13.83 -14.73 -14.53
CA ARG A 141 -13.34 -16.09 -14.27
C ARG A 141 -12.42 -16.11 -13.06
N LEU A 142 -11.52 -15.12 -12.94
CA LEU A 142 -10.64 -14.97 -11.80
C LEU A 142 -11.45 -14.71 -10.52
N GLU A 143 -12.39 -13.78 -10.57
CA GLU A 143 -13.24 -13.44 -9.43
C GLU A 143 -14.05 -14.66 -8.93
N ARG A 144 -14.67 -15.42 -9.85
CA ARG A 144 -15.37 -16.66 -9.49
C ARG A 144 -14.46 -17.68 -8.84
N ARG A 145 -13.25 -17.90 -9.39
CA ARG A 145 -12.26 -18.82 -8.82
C ARG A 145 -11.86 -18.41 -7.40
N LEU A 146 -11.64 -17.12 -7.17
CA LEU A 146 -11.24 -16.59 -5.87
C LEU A 146 -12.37 -16.71 -4.82
N ARG A 147 -13.63 -16.59 -5.22
CA ARG A 147 -14.80 -16.84 -4.35
C ARG A 147 -14.98 -18.32 -4.03
N GLN A 148 -14.69 -19.20 -5.00
CA GLN A 148 -14.88 -20.65 -4.88
C GLN A 148 -13.76 -21.37 -4.15
N ALA A 149 -12.59 -20.75 -3.96
CA ALA A 149 -11.52 -21.31 -3.13
C ALA A 149 -11.82 -20.98 -1.65
N PRO A 150 -12.49 -21.85 -0.87
CA PRO A 150 -12.72 -21.58 0.54
C PRO A 150 -11.37 -21.76 1.24
N ARG A 151 -11.18 -21.01 2.32
CA ARG A 151 -10.01 -21.03 3.19
C ARG A 151 -9.52 -22.48 3.39
N VAL A 152 -8.25 -22.75 3.07
CA VAL A 152 -7.55 -23.86 3.72
C VAL A 152 -7.67 -23.56 5.22
N GLN A 153 -8.47 -24.37 5.91
CA GLN A 153 -8.54 -24.39 7.36
C GLN A 153 -7.12 -24.72 7.83
N GLY A 154 -6.41 -23.70 8.33
CA GLY A 154 -5.16 -23.93 9.04
C GLY A 154 -5.50 -24.55 10.39
N GLY A 155 -4.94 -25.73 10.64
CA GLY A 155 -4.80 -26.28 11.99
C GLY A 155 -3.90 -25.45 12.88
#